data_AF-A0A815INP5-F1
#
_entry.id   AF-A0A815INP5-F1
#
_cell.length_a   1.000
_cell.length_b   1.000
_cell.length_c   1.000
_cell.angle_alpha   90.00
_cell.angle_beta   90.00
_cell.angle_gamma   90.00
#
_symmetry.space_group_name_H-M   'P 1'
#
loop_
_entity.id
_entity.type
_entity.pdbx_description
1 polymer ?
#
loop_
_entity_poly.entity_id
_entity_poly.type
_entity_poly.pdbx_seq_one_letter_code
_entity_poly.pdbx_strand_id
1 'polypeptide(L)'
;MGTNAEFNLRFTKKMIEREASAAEKKYETSRKKALDALKKSGDMETARIYAETAVQNRTAHNQFLMMASRIDSVIAKVQQANAQNLMMRNMSQMNKMLESVNKEMNAGELSKVMDRFEQAFEEFDVKEQVINRAMNEVMATSTPTEAVQDLLRQIADENHLDIRAQLDAIPTVEHSVITPAQQEAAAQNSRLAALRHAI
;
A
#
# COMPACT_ATOMS: atom_id res chain seq x y z
N MET A 1 -19.73 -9.55 11.84
CA MET A 1 -19.02 -8.58 12.71
C MET A 1 -17.55 -8.47 12.29
N GLY A 2 -17.27 -7.84 11.14
CA GLY A 2 -15.90 -7.54 10.69
C GLY A 2 -15.45 -6.12 11.02
N THR A 3 -16.19 -5.40 11.87
CA THR A 3 -16.44 -3.98 11.63
C THR A 3 -15.75 -2.99 12.56
N ASN A 4 -15.20 -3.38 13.71
CA ASN A 4 -14.53 -2.40 14.59
C ASN A 4 -13.12 -2.05 14.14
N ALA A 5 -12.30 -3.04 13.75
CA ALA A 5 -10.92 -2.78 13.36
C ALA A 5 -10.81 -2.01 12.04
N GLU A 6 -11.54 -2.43 11.01
CA GLU A 6 -11.53 -1.74 9.71
C GLU A 6 -12.07 -0.30 9.82
N PHE A 7 -13.18 -0.12 10.55
CA PHE A 7 -13.76 1.20 10.80
C PHE A 7 -12.78 2.12 11.53
N ASN A 8 -12.15 1.62 12.60
CA ASN A 8 -11.15 2.39 13.35
C ASN A 8 -9.96 2.77 12.48
N LEU A 9 -9.45 1.86 11.64
CA LEU A 9 -8.34 2.15 10.73
C LEU A 9 -8.73 3.22 9.68
N ARG A 10 -9.93 3.13 9.09
CA ARG A 10 -10.45 4.14 8.16
C ARG A 10 -10.61 5.51 8.83
N PHE A 11 -11.09 5.52 10.06
CA PHE A 11 -11.21 6.74 10.86
C PHE A 11 -9.84 7.35 11.16
N THR A 12 -8.88 6.55 11.62
CA THR A 12 -7.51 6.97 11.89
C THR A 12 -6.81 7.50 10.64
N LYS A 13 -6.96 6.83 9.49
CA LYS A 13 -6.48 7.35 8.19
C LYS A 13 -7.02 8.76 7.94
N LYS A 14 -8.33 8.96 8.04
CA LYS A 14 -8.97 10.26 7.77
C LYS A 14 -8.51 11.34 8.75
N MET A 15 -8.22 11.00 10.00
CA MET A 15 -7.61 11.93 10.95
C MET A 15 -6.19 12.31 10.52
N ILE A 16 -5.37 11.35 10.09
CA ILE A 16 -3.99 11.61 9.64
C ILE A 16 -3.96 12.44 8.35
N GLU A 17 -4.87 12.19 7.41
CA GLU A 17 -5.00 13.01 6.19
C GLU A 17 -5.34 14.47 6.50
N ARG A 18 -6.13 14.71 7.56
CA ARG A 18 -6.40 16.07 8.05
C ARG A 18 -5.16 16.71 8.66
N GLU A 19 -4.38 15.97 9.46
CA GLU A 19 -3.11 16.46 10.01
C GLU A 19 -2.09 16.75 8.90
N ALA A 20 -2.01 15.88 7.87
CA ALA A 20 -1.21 16.13 6.68
C ALA A 20 -1.62 17.45 6.00
N SER A 21 -2.91 17.64 5.77
CA SER A 21 -3.44 18.88 5.16
C SER A 21 -3.19 20.11 6.02
N ALA A 22 -3.23 19.98 7.34
CA ALA A 22 -2.91 21.06 8.27
C ALA A 22 -1.41 21.41 8.26
N ALA A 23 -0.54 20.42 8.20
CA ALA A 23 0.91 20.60 8.07
C ALA A 23 1.27 21.32 6.75
N GLU A 24 0.60 20.98 5.65
CA GLU A 24 0.81 21.65 4.35
C GLU A 24 0.39 23.13 4.40
N LYS A 25 -0.73 23.45 5.04
CA LYS A 25 -1.14 24.86 5.24
C LYS A 25 -0.12 25.64 6.08
N LYS A 26 0.47 25.00 7.10
CA LYS A 26 1.52 25.61 7.93
C LYS A 26 2.80 25.83 7.11
N TYR A 27 3.18 24.86 6.25
CA TYR A 27 4.29 25.00 5.31
C TYR A 27 4.10 26.22 4.40
N GLU A 28 2.95 26.34 3.72
CA GLU A 28 2.67 27.47 2.82
C GLU A 28 2.68 28.82 3.55
N THR A 29 2.18 28.86 4.78
CA THR A 29 2.20 30.08 5.61
C THR A 29 3.62 30.48 5.99
N SER A 30 4.44 29.54 6.47
CA SER A 30 5.83 29.80 6.85
C SER A 30 6.71 30.15 5.66
N ARG A 31 6.47 29.52 4.50
CA ARG A 31 7.12 29.85 3.23
C ARG A 31 6.83 31.29 2.80
N LYS A 32 5.57 31.74 2.88
CA LYS A 32 5.20 33.13 2.60
C LYS A 32 5.88 34.11 3.57
N LYS A 33 5.92 33.78 4.86
CA LYS A 33 6.61 34.61 5.88
C LYS A 33 8.12 34.72 5.62
N ALA A 34 8.76 33.62 5.22
CA ALA A 34 10.18 33.63 4.85
C ALA A 34 10.43 34.54 3.64
N LEU A 35 9.59 34.45 2.61
CA LEU A 35 9.64 35.30 1.41
C LEU A 35 9.45 36.78 1.73
N ASP A 36 8.49 37.09 2.60
CA ASP A 36 8.22 38.45 3.06
C ASP A 36 9.37 39.02 3.89
N ALA A 37 9.97 38.23 4.79
CA ALA A 37 11.14 38.62 5.58
C ALA A 37 12.35 38.93 4.67
N LEU A 38 12.57 38.10 3.64
CA LEU A 38 13.64 38.31 2.67
C LEU A 38 13.45 39.59 1.84
N LYS A 39 12.22 39.86 1.39
CA LYS A 39 11.90 40.99 0.50
C LYS A 39 11.76 42.33 1.21
N LYS A 40 11.21 42.36 2.43
CA LYS A 40 10.85 43.61 3.12
C LYS A 40 11.92 44.07 4.09
N SER A 41 12.52 43.13 4.82
CA SER A 41 13.40 43.46 5.95
C SER A 41 14.88 43.26 5.63
N GLY A 42 15.20 42.44 4.61
CA GLY A 42 16.58 42.00 4.34
C GLY A 42 17.19 41.18 5.49
N ASP A 43 16.37 40.77 6.45
CA ASP A 43 16.78 40.05 7.66
C ASP A 43 16.87 38.56 7.36
N MET A 44 18.10 38.16 7.02
CA MET A 44 18.45 36.78 6.70
C MET A 44 18.25 35.82 7.88
N GLU A 45 18.36 36.30 9.13
CA GLU A 45 18.24 35.44 10.31
C GLU A 45 16.78 35.06 10.56
N THR A 46 15.88 36.04 10.49
CA THR A 46 14.44 35.81 10.59
C THR A 46 13.92 34.96 9.42
N ALA A 47 14.38 35.22 8.20
CA ALA A 47 14.00 34.43 7.04
C ALA A 47 14.47 32.96 7.14
N ARG A 48 15.66 32.73 7.70
CA ARG A 48 16.21 31.39 7.94
C ARG A 48 15.34 30.60 8.94
N ILE A 49 14.90 31.22 10.03
CA ILE A 49 14.04 30.56 11.04
C ILE A 49 12.70 30.15 10.42
N TYR A 50 12.08 31.02 9.61
CA TYR A 50 10.83 30.68 8.92
C TYR A 50 11.02 29.61 7.84
N ALA A 51 12.16 29.62 7.13
CA ALA A 51 12.49 28.58 6.16
C ALA A 51 12.70 27.22 6.82
N GLU A 52 13.42 27.16 7.95
CA GLU A 52 13.60 25.93 8.72
C GLU A 52 12.26 25.38 9.22
N THR A 53 11.41 26.25 9.75
CA THR A 53 10.05 25.89 10.18
C THR A 53 9.22 25.37 8.99
N ALA A 54 9.38 25.94 7.80
CA ALA A 54 8.71 25.46 6.60
C ALA A 54 9.19 24.04 6.24
N VAL A 55 10.50 23.79 6.21
CA VAL A 55 11.07 22.46 5.91
C VAL A 55 10.58 21.41 6.93
N GLN A 56 10.54 21.75 8.22
CA GLN A 56 10.00 20.87 9.26
C GLN A 56 8.53 20.51 8.99
N ASN A 57 7.69 21.50 8.67
CA ASN A 57 6.27 21.25 8.36
C ASN A 57 6.09 20.42 7.08
N ARG A 58 6.91 20.63 6.04
CA ARG A 58 6.90 19.81 4.83
C ARG A 58 7.28 18.36 5.12
N THR A 59 8.31 18.16 5.95
CA THR A 59 8.73 16.81 6.37
C THR A 59 7.62 16.10 7.16
N ALA A 60 6.97 16.81 8.09
CA ALA A 60 5.82 16.29 8.83
C ALA A 60 4.64 15.93 7.91
N HIS A 61 4.32 16.77 6.93
CA HIS A 61 3.29 16.49 5.92
C HIS A 61 3.58 15.17 5.18
N ASN A 62 4.79 15.01 4.66
CA ASN A 62 5.20 13.79 3.96
C ASN A 62 5.12 12.56 4.87
N GLN A 63 5.52 12.68 6.14
CA GLN A 63 5.42 11.60 7.11
C GLN A 63 3.97 11.19 7.39
N PHE A 64 3.05 12.15 7.51
CA PHE A 64 1.62 11.86 7.66
C PHE A 64 1.02 11.19 6.42
N LEU A 65 1.37 11.65 5.21
CA LEU A 65 0.92 11.00 3.96
C LEU A 65 1.41 9.55 3.86
N MET A 66 2.69 9.30 4.17
CA MET A 66 3.23 7.95 4.23
C MET A 66 2.48 7.08 5.24
N MET A 67 2.15 7.63 6.42
CA MET A 67 1.40 6.91 7.45
C MET A 67 -0.03 6.59 6.98
N ALA A 68 -0.71 7.51 6.31
CA ALA A 68 -2.04 7.28 5.73
C ALA A 68 -2.02 6.17 4.68
N SER A 69 -1.04 6.18 3.76
CA SER A 69 -0.87 5.13 2.74
C SER A 69 -0.59 3.74 3.34
N ARG A 70 0.23 3.68 4.39
CA ARG A 70 0.47 2.43 5.14
C ARG A 70 -0.80 1.92 5.79
N ILE A 71 -1.64 2.80 6.35
CA ILE A 71 -2.92 2.42 6.93
C ILE A 71 -3.88 1.90 5.86
N ASP A 72 -3.93 2.51 4.67
CA ASP A 72 -4.70 1.98 3.54
C ASP A 72 -4.30 0.55 3.17
N SER A 73 -2.99 0.29 3.12
CA SER A 73 -2.48 -1.05 2.85
C SER A 73 -2.94 -2.06 3.91
N VAL A 74 -2.99 -1.66 5.17
CA VAL A 74 -3.50 -2.51 6.26
C VAL A 74 -5.01 -2.70 6.15
N ILE A 75 -5.77 -1.66 5.81
CA ILE A 75 -7.22 -1.76 5.56
C ILE A 75 -7.50 -2.79 4.46
N ALA A 76 -6.77 -2.73 3.34
CA ALA A 76 -6.94 -3.68 2.24
C ALA A 76 -6.69 -5.14 2.70
N LYS A 77 -5.63 -5.37 3.48
CA LYS A 77 -5.35 -6.69 4.08
C LYS A 77 -6.45 -7.15 5.04
N VAL A 78 -6.98 -6.26 5.87
CA VAL A 78 -8.10 -6.57 6.78
C VAL A 78 -9.36 -6.93 5.99
N GLN A 79 -9.64 -6.22 4.90
CA GLN A 79 -10.77 -6.54 4.02
C GLN A 79 -10.61 -7.92 3.36
N GLN A 80 -9.42 -8.22 2.85
CA GLN A 80 -9.09 -9.54 2.29
C GLN A 80 -9.28 -10.63 3.34
N ALA A 81 -8.75 -10.45 4.55
CA ALA A 81 -8.92 -11.39 5.64
C ALA A 81 -10.39 -11.56 6.06
N ASN A 82 -11.18 -10.49 6.06
CA ASN A 82 -12.63 -10.56 6.32
C ASN A 82 -13.37 -11.36 5.24
N ALA A 83 -13.02 -11.19 3.97
CA ALA A 83 -13.58 -11.96 2.86
C ALA A 83 -13.22 -13.44 2.96
N GLN A 84 -11.95 -13.76 3.23
CA GLN A 84 -11.49 -15.13 3.47
C GLN A 84 -12.23 -15.77 4.65
N ASN A 85 -12.37 -15.06 5.77
CA ASN A 85 -13.11 -15.55 6.94
C ASN A 85 -14.59 -15.82 6.65
N LEU A 86 -15.24 -14.97 5.86
CA LEU A 86 -16.63 -15.19 5.43
C LEU A 86 -16.74 -16.46 4.57
N MET A 87 -15.80 -16.65 3.65
CA MET A 87 -15.77 -17.84 2.82
C MET A 87 -15.51 -19.10 3.64
N MET A 88 -14.58 -19.09 4.58
CA MET A 88 -14.33 -20.23 5.48
C MET A 88 -15.58 -20.61 6.27
N ARG A 89 -16.39 -19.61 6.70
CA ARG A 89 -17.68 -19.87 7.35
C ARG A 89 -18.68 -20.52 6.38
N ASN A 90 -18.77 -20.05 5.15
CA ASN A 90 -19.64 -20.63 4.13
C ASN A 90 -19.19 -22.06 3.76
N MET A 91 -17.89 -22.31 3.61
CA MET A 91 -17.33 -23.65 3.40
C MET A 91 -17.62 -24.58 4.58
N SER A 92 -17.52 -24.09 5.82
CA SER A 92 -17.90 -24.87 7.00
C SER A 92 -19.39 -25.23 7.00
N GLN A 93 -20.28 -24.31 6.59
CA GLN A 93 -21.70 -24.58 6.46
C GLN A 93 -22.01 -25.58 5.33
N MET A 94 -21.37 -25.43 4.17
CA MET A 94 -21.49 -26.37 3.05
C MET A 94 -20.99 -27.75 3.44
N ASN A 95 -19.86 -27.86 4.15
CA ASN A 95 -19.34 -29.14 4.63
C ASN A 95 -20.32 -29.83 5.60
N LYS A 96 -20.97 -29.07 6.49
CA LYS A 96 -22.04 -29.60 7.35
C LYS A 96 -23.26 -30.09 6.56
N MET A 97 -23.64 -29.36 5.49
CA MET A 97 -24.73 -29.77 4.61
C MET A 97 -24.37 -31.08 3.86
N LEU A 98 -23.14 -31.17 3.36
CA LEU A 98 -22.57 -32.37 2.75
C LEU A 98 -22.61 -33.57 3.71
N GLU A 99 -22.20 -33.38 4.97
CA GLU A 99 -22.25 -34.43 5.99
C GLU A 99 -23.69 -34.90 6.28
N SER A 100 -24.67 -33.98 6.27
CA SER A 100 -26.09 -34.30 6.44
C SER A 100 -26.66 -35.10 5.26
N VAL A 101 -26.40 -34.64 4.03
CA VAL A 101 -26.89 -35.29 2.80
C VAL A 101 -26.23 -36.65 2.58
N ASN A 102 -24.96 -36.81 2.95
CA ASN A 102 -24.25 -38.09 2.89
C ASN A 102 -24.83 -39.12 3.87
N LYS A 103 -25.28 -38.69 5.06
CA LYS A 103 -25.98 -39.55 6.03
C LYS A 103 -27.34 -40.04 5.51
N GLU A 104 -28.01 -39.22 4.69
CA GLU A 104 -29.30 -39.55 4.08
C GLU A 104 -29.15 -40.33 2.75
N MET A 105 -27.92 -40.58 2.27
CA MET A 105 -27.60 -41.27 1.00
C MET A 105 -28.33 -40.69 -0.23
N ASN A 106 -28.63 -39.39 -0.25
CA ASN A 106 -29.32 -38.74 -1.38
C ASN A 106 -28.33 -38.19 -2.41
N ALA A 107 -27.99 -39.01 -3.42
CA ALA A 107 -27.02 -38.65 -4.47
C ALA A 107 -27.43 -37.40 -5.31
N GLY A 108 -28.73 -37.15 -5.47
CA GLY A 108 -29.23 -35.99 -6.23
C GLY A 108 -29.06 -34.67 -5.48
N GLU A 109 -29.17 -34.68 -4.16
CA GLU A 109 -28.88 -33.51 -3.34
C GLU A 109 -27.37 -33.30 -3.16
N LEU A 110 -26.60 -34.38 -3.13
CA LEU A 110 -25.13 -34.32 -3.06
C LEU A 110 -24.55 -33.58 -4.27
N SER A 111 -25.03 -33.89 -5.49
CA SER A 111 -24.64 -33.18 -6.72
C SER A 111 -24.89 -31.68 -6.61
N LYS A 112 -26.07 -31.26 -6.13
CA LYS A 112 -26.43 -29.84 -6.00
C LYS A 112 -25.57 -29.11 -4.97
N VAL A 113 -25.14 -29.78 -3.91
CA VAL A 113 -24.24 -29.19 -2.91
C VAL A 113 -22.83 -29.03 -3.49
N MET A 114 -22.36 -29.99 -4.29
CA MET A 114 -21.08 -29.88 -4.99
C MET A 114 -21.09 -28.79 -6.05
N ASP A 115 -22.14 -28.65 -6.85
CA ASP A 115 -22.27 -27.58 -7.85
C ASP A 115 -22.21 -26.18 -7.19
N ARG A 116 -22.85 -26.02 -6.02
CA ARG A 116 -22.78 -24.78 -5.23
C ARG A 116 -21.40 -24.54 -4.63
N PHE A 117 -20.70 -25.60 -4.24
CA PHE A 117 -19.34 -25.51 -3.74
C PHE A 117 -18.39 -25.03 -4.84
N GLU A 118 -18.52 -25.58 -6.05
CA GLU A 118 -17.72 -25.21 -7.21
C GLU A 118 -17.97 -23.74 -7.61
N GLN A 119 -19.24 -23.32 -7.71
CA GLN A 119 -19.58 -21.91 -7.94
C GLN A 119 -19.01 -20.96 -6.88
N ALA A 120 -19.14 -21.31 -5.59
CA ALA A 120 -18.65 -20.47 -4.51
C ALA A 120 -17.11 -20.36 -4.51
N PHE A 121 -16.42 -21.40 -4.98
CA PHE A 121 -14.96 -21.42 -5.08
C PHE A 121 -14.46 -20.65 -6.30
N GLU A 122 -15.11 -20.81 -7.45
CA GLU A 122 -14.76 -20.11 -8.70
C GLU A 122 -14.98 -18.60 -8.58
N GLU A 123 -16.10 -18.17 -7.96
CA GLU A 123 -16.38 -16.76 -7.71
C GLU A 123 -15.35 -16.12 -6.75
N PHE A 124 -14.78 -16.91 -5.85
CA PHE A 124 -13.73 -16.46 -4.95
C PHE A 124 -12.39 -16.33 -5.65
N ASP A 125 -11.95 -17.33 -6.42
CA ASP A 125 -10.67 -17.29 -7.14
C ASP A 125 -10.64 -16.10 -8.12
N VAL A 126 -11.74 -15.86 -8.85
CA VAL A 126 -11.86 -14.68 -9.71
C VAL A 126 -11.72 -13.37 -8.90
N LYS A 127 -12.37 -13.26 -7.74
CA LYS A 127 -12.27 -12.07 -6.88
C LYS A 127 -10.86 -11.91 -6.28
N GLU A 128 -10.21 -13.00 -5.90
CA GLU A 128 -8.83 -12.98 -5.39
C GLU A 128 -7.86 -12.51 -6.46
N GLN A 129 -7.97 -13.03 -7.69
CA GLN A 129 -7.12 -12.61 -8.81
C GLN A 129 -7.32 -11.14 -9.17
N VAL A 130 -8.56 -10.63 -9.17
CA VAL A 130 -8.86 -9.21 -9.43
C VAL A 130 -8.28 -8.33 -8.32
N ILE A 131 -8.42 -8.73 -7.05
CA ILE A 131 -7.89 -7.99 -5.91
C ILE A 131 -6.35 -8.01 -5.91
N ASN A 132 -5.72 -9.16 -6.15
CA ASN A 132 -4.26 -9.27 -6.22
C ASN A 132 -3.69 -8.49 -7.40
N ARG A 133 -4.36 -8.49 -8.57
CA ARG A 133 -3.97 -7.67 -9.72
C ARG A 133 -4.07 -6.17 -9.40
N ALA A 134 -5.18 -5.73 -8.81
CA ALA A 134 -5.37 -4.34 -8.42
C ALA A 134 -4.38 -3.91 -7.32
N MET A 135 -4.11 -4.76 -6.33
CA MET A 135 -3.13 -4.47 -5.28
C MET A 135 -1.70 -4.45 -5.82
N ASN A 136 -1.33 -5.36 -6.72
CA ASN A 136 -0.02 -5.35 -7.37
C ASN A 136 0.17 -4.13 -8.28
N GLU A 137 -0.88 -3.68 -8.97
CA GLU A 137 -0.86 -2.47 -9.78
C GLU A 137 -0.71 -1.19 -8.92
N VAL A 138 -1.42 -1.12 -7.78
CA VAL A 138 -1.30 -0.03 -6.79
C VAL A 138 0.06 -0.05 -6.08
N MET A 139 0.62 -1.23 -5.77
CA MET A 139 1.95 -1.34 -5.17
C MET A 139 3.06 -1.02 -6.19
N ALA A 140 2.93 -1.43 -7.45
CA ALA A 140 3.86 -1.07 -8.52
C ALA A 140 3.89 0.45 -8.81
N THR A 141 2.78 1.15 -8.57
CA THR A 141 2.69 2.62 -8.71
C THR A 141 3.02 3.39 -7.43
N SER A 142 3.31 2.72 -6.31
CA SER A 142 3.56 3.38 -5.03
C SER A 142 4.94 4.02 -4.90
N THR A 143 5.85 3.84 -5.87
CA THR A 143 7.02 4.72 -6.04
C THR A 143 7.63 4.58 -7.45
N PRO A 144 7.20 5.36 -8.47
CA PRO A 144 8.06 5.59 -9.61
C PRO A 144 9.15 6.54 -9.14
N THR A 145 10.38 6.04 -8.99
CA THR A 145 11.57 6.85 -8.74
C THR A 145 11.69 8.00 -9.75
N GLU A 146 11.11 7.83 -10.94
CA GLU A 146 10.91 8.87 -11.97
C GLU A 146 10.10 10.08 -11.48
N ALA A 147 9.01 9.91 -10.72
CA ALA A 147 8.20 11.03 -10.24
C ALA A 147 8.95 11.88 -9.20
N VAL A 148 9.86 11.26 -8.44
CA VAL A 148 10.78 11.96 -7.52
C VAL A 148 11.86 12.72 -8.30
N GLN A 149 12.41 12.11 -9.36
CA GLN A 149 13.41 12.74 -10.23
C GLN A 149 12.82 13.89 -11.06
N ASP A 150 11.58 13.77 -11.54
CA ASP A 150 10.90 14.82 -12.29
C ASP A 150 10.54 16.02 -11.39
N LEU A 151 10.12 15.79 -10.15
CA LEU A 151 9.90 16.87 -9.18
C LEU A 151 11.23 17.57 -8.82
N LEU A 152 12.33 16.82 -8.68
CA LEU A 152 13.66 17.36 -8.45
C LEU A 152 14.18 18.18 -9.63
N ARG A 153 13.94 17.74 -10.87
CA ARG A 153 14.25 18.48 -12.10
C ARG A 153 13.43 19.76 -12.22
N GLN A 154 12.13 19.69 -11.95
CA GLN A 154 11.25 20.85 -11.99
C GLN A 154 11.67 21.92 -10.96
N ILE A 155 12.04 21.51 -9.74
CA ILE A 155 12.53 22.42 -8.70
C ILE A 155 13.92 22.99 -9.05
N ALA A 156 14.80 22.20 -9.68
CA ALA A 156 16.12 22.65 -10.11
C ALA A 156 16.05 23.71 -11.23
N ASP A 157 15.18 23.47 -12.22
CA ASP A 157 14.95 24.37 -13.35
C ASP A 157 14.27 25.68 -12.89
N GLU A 158 13.29 25.60 -11.98
CA GLU A 158 12.62 26.76 -11.39
C GLU A 158 13.55 27.64 -10.53
N ASN A 159 14.69 27.12 -10.06
CA ASN A 159 15.62 27.84 -9.18
C ASN A 159 17.02 28.07 -9.80
N HIS A 160 17.20 27.80 -11.10
CA HIS A 160 18.48 27.92 -11.83
C HIS A 160 19.65 27.20 -11.14
N LEU A 161 19.38 26.06 -10.49
CA LEU A 161 20.41 25.24 -9.86
C LEU A 161 20.88 24.18 -10.86
N ASP A 162 22.17 24.17 -11.19
CA ASP A 162 22.74 23.19 -12.12
C ASP A 162 23.04 21.87 -11.37
N ILE A 163 21.98 21.11 -11.06
CA ILE A 163 22.04 19.87 -10.25
C ILE A 163 22.16 18.61 -11.13
N ARG A 164 22.28 18.77 -12.46
CA ARG A 164 22.29 17.66 -13.44
C ARG A 164 23.33 16.60 -13.13
N ALA A 165 24.54 17.00 -12.70
CA ALA A 165 25.61 16.07 -12.37
C ALA A 165 25.45 15.33 -11.03
N GLN A 166 24.60 15.81 -10.12
CA GLN A 166 24.38 15.18 -8.80
C GLN A 166 23.17 14.26 -8.78
N LEU A 167 22.18 14.48 -9.66
CA LEU A 167 21.02 13.61 -9.83
C LEU A 167 21.38 12.26 -10.48
N ASP A 168 22.34 12.24 -11.40
CA ASP A 168 22.87 10.99 -12.00
C ASP A 168 23.78 10.20 -11.04
N ALA A 169 24.24 10.83 -9.95
CA ALA A 169 25.17 10.25 -8.98
C ALA A 169 24.48 9.61 -7.75
N ILE A 170 23.16 9.76 -7.62
CA ILE A 170 22.41 9.05 -6.57
C ILE A 170 22.23 7.62 -7.06
N PRO A 171 22.88 6.60 -6.46
CA PRO A 171 22.65 5.24 -6.85
C PRO A 171 21.16 4.96 -6.64
N THR A 172 20.48 4.58 -7.71
CA THR A 172 19.18 3.93 -7.64
C THR A 172 19.38 2.79 -6.65
N VAL A 173 18.83 2.92 -5.45
CA VAL A 173 18.71 1.76 -4.57
C VAL A 173 17.72 0.89 -5.30
N GLU A 174 18.24 -0.04 -6.11
CA GLU A 174 17.51 -1.21 -6.53
C GLU A 174 17.13 -1.91 -5.22
N HIS A 175 15.95 -1.56 -4.70
CA HIS A 175 15.16 -2.58 -4.06
C HIS A 175 14.92 -3.59 -5.15
N SER A 176 15.78 -4.61 -5.18
CA SER A 176 15.67 -5.78 -6.03
C SER A 176 14.24 -6.25 -5.94
N VAL A 177 13.46 -5.85 -6.95
CA VAL A 177 12.12 -6.31 -7.18
C VAL A 177 12.29 -7.80 -7.39
N ILE A 178 11.83 -8.59 -6.43
CA ILE A 178 11.75 -10.03 -6.63
C ILE A 178 10.72 -10.17 -7.75
N THR A 179 11.22 -10.34 -8.97
CA THR A 179 10.36 -10.63 -10.10
C THR A 179 9.65 -11.97 -9.82
N PRO A 180 8.43 -12.19 -10.33
CA PRO A 180 7.73 -13.48 -10.18
C PRO A 180 8.63 -14.67 -10.57
N ALA A 181 9.51 -14.47 -11.57
CA ALA A 181 10.52 -15.44 -12.00
C ALA A 181 11.58 -15.77 -10.92
N GLN A 182 11.96 -14.81 -10.07
CA GLN A 182 12.89 -15.06 -8.95
C GLN A 182 12.20 -15.71 -7.74
N GLN A 183 10.90 -15.48 -7.55
CA GLN A 183 10.10 -16.17 -6.53
C GLN A 183 9.88 -17.65 -6.89
N GLU A 184 9.63 -17.96 -8.16
CA GLU A 184 9.58 -19.34 -8.66
C GLU A 184 10.94 -20.05 -8.58
N ALA A 185 12.03 -19.37 -8.94
CA ALA A 185 13.38 -19.93 -8.84
C ALA A 185 13.79 -20.23 -7.37
N ALA A 186 13.40 -19.36 -6.42
CA ALA A 186 13.64 -19.59 -4.99
C ALA A 186 12.79 -20.74 -4.43
N ALA A 187 11.54 -20.87 -4.87
CA ALA A 187 10.66 -21.98 -4.50
C ALA A 187 11.09 -23.33 -5.10
N GLN A 188 11.62 -23.32 -6.33
CA GLN A 188 12.17 -24.51 -6.97
C GLN A 188 13.49 -24.97 -6.33
N ASN A 189 14.37 -24.02 -5.98
CA ASN A 189 15.64 -24.33 -5.32
C ASN A 189 15.46 -24.88 -3.90
N SER A 190 14.48 -24.38 -3.14
CA SER A 190 14.16 -24.93 -1.81
C SER A 190 13.58 -26.35 -1.89
N ARG A 191 12.75 -26.62 -2.91
CA ARG A 191 12.18 -27.96 -3.16
C ARG A 191 13.23 -28.98 -3.62
N LEU A 192 14.20 -28.56 -4.45
CA LEU A 192 15.33 -29.41 -4.86
C LEU A 192 16.30 -29.69 -3.70
N ALA A 193 16.50 -28.74 -2.79
CA ALA A 193 17.31 -28.96 -1.59
C ALA A 193 16.67 -29.96 -0.62
N ALA A 194 15.34 -29.92 -0.46
CA ALA A 194 14.60 -30.88 0.36
C ALA A 194 14.68 -32.32 -0.20
N LEU A 195 14.70 -32.48 -1.52
CA LEU A 195 14.86 -33.79 -2.18
C LEU A 195 16.29 -34.35 -2.08
N ARG A 196 17.31 -33.49 -1.99
CA ARG A 196 18.71 -33.91 -1.79
C ARG A 196 18.99 -34.40 -0.37
N HIS A 197 18.16 -34.04 0.61
CA HIS A 197 18.26 -34.51 1.99
C HIS A 197 17.40 -35.74 2.30
N ALA A 198 16.59 -36.20 1.33
CA ALA A 198 15.66 -37.32 1.50
C ALA A 198 16.15 -38.63 0.82
N ILE A 199 17.43 -38.68 0.44
CA ILE A 199 18.17 -39.89 -0.03
C ILE A 199 19.29 -40.13 0.97
#